data_AF-A0A958BPR4-F1
#
_entry.id   AF-A0A958BPR4-F1
#
_cell.length_a   1.000
_cell.length_b   1.000
_cell.length_c   1.000
_cell.angle_alpha   90.00
_cell.angle_beta   90.00
_cell.angle_gamma   90.00
#
_symmetry.space_group_name_H-M   'P 1'
#
loop_
_entity.id
_entity.type
_entity.pdbx_description
1 polymer ?
#
loop_
_entity_poly.entity_id
_entity_poly.type
_entity_poly.pdbx_seq_one_letter_code
_entity_poly.pdbx_strand_id
1 'polypeptide(L)'
;MSRLGALLVVLAPLLLSGPQSRSGESQCARRCERRTDHGKCLQYAEDFCGPGASCAEQCLDRTASGACLRWGPDQCSLDPDAGDSATPEAESPVEEKGDECARRCVDRTPEGVCLRYGQDACGVKVSCELRCQDRTPEGVCLRYGEDECGTELRCAQQCLERSGNGRCMRWGADVCGANATCQKKCGDRTPRGECKRWEADVCSSE
;
A
#
# COMPACT_ATOMS: atom_id res chain seq x y z
N MET A 1 -27.59 -76.26 -39.98
CA MET A 1 -26.16 -75.91 -39.84
C MET A 1 -25.91 -74.58 -40.53
N SER A 2 -25.70 -73.50 -39.76
CA SER A 2 -24.80 -72.38 -40.08
C SER A 2 -25.03 -71.27 -39.06
N ARG A 3 -23.98 -70.99 -38.30
CA ARG A 3 -23.89 -69.97 -37.27
C ARG A 3 -23.43 -68.67 -37.93
N LEU A 4 -24.09 -67.55 -37.63
CA LEU A 4 -23.51 -66.21 -37.78
C LEU A 4 -23.84 -65.44 -36.50
N GLY A 5 -22.87 -65.44 -35.59
CA GLY A 5 -22.86 -64.55 -34.43
C GLY A 5 -22.20 -63.24 -34.82
N ALA A 6 -22.92 -62.13 -34.63
CA ALA A 6 -22.36 -60.79 -34.72
C ALA A 6 -21.85 -60.38 -33.34
N LEU A 7 -20.52 -60.28 -33.20
CA LEU A 7 -19.88 -59.60 -32.07
C LEU A 7 -20.06 -58.10 -32.27
N LEU A 8 -20.85 -57.44 -31.41
CA LEU A 8 -20.82 -55.98 -31.28
C LEU A 8 -19.67 -55.62 -30.33
N VAL A 9 -18.63 -55.00 -30.87
CA VAL A 9 -17.57 -54.36 -30.09
C VAL A 9 -18.12 -53.02 -29.59
N VAL A 10 -18.41 -52.94 -28.29
CA VAL A 10 -18.74 -51.68 -27.62
C VAL A 10 -17.44 -50.91 -27.38
N LEU A 11 -17.16 -49.93 -28.24
CA LEU A 11 -16.15 -48.91 -28.01
C LEU A 11 -16.61 -48.01 -26.86
N ALA A 12 -16.03 -48.21 -25.68
CA ALA A 12 -16.17 -47.29 -24.56
C ALA A 12 -15.46 -45.95 -24.90
N PRO A 13 -16.11 -44.79 -24.77
CA PRO A 13 -15.41 -43.53 -24.83
C PRO A 13 -14.59 -43.39 -23.53
N LEU A 14 -13.27 -43.48 -23.67
CA LEU A 14 -12.33 -42.99 -22.66
C LEU A 14 -12.55 -41.47 -22.53
N LEU A 15 -13.37 -41.09 -21.55
CA LEU A 15 -13.42 -39.73 -21.04
C LEU A 15 -12.04 -39.45 -20.44
N LEU A 16 -11.18 -38.79 -21.21
CA LEU A 16 -10.00 -38.10 -20.68
C LEU A 16 -10.50 -36.99 -19.76
N SER A 17 -10.67 -37.31 -18.49
CA SER A 17 -10.71 -36.34 -17.41
C SER A 17 -9.30 -35.74 -17.27
N GLY A 18 -8.99 -34.77 -18.11
CA GLY A 18 -7.83 -33.90 -17.88
C GLY A 18 -8.01 -33.21 -16.52
N PRO A 19 -6.92 -32.98 -15.76
CA PRO A 19 -7.01 -32.20 -14.54
C PRO A 19 -7.49 -30.80 -14.92
N GLN A 20 -8.70 -30.44 -14.47
CA GLN A 20 -9.15 -29.06 -14.45
C GLN A 20 -8.21 -28.31 -13.50
N SER A 21 -7.21 -27.65 -14.08
CA SER A 21 -6.49 -26.59 -13.38
C SER A 21 -7.49 -25.48 -13.10
N ARG A 22 -8.02 -25.42 -11.87
CA ARG A 22 -8.89 -24.36 -11.37
C ARG A 22 -8.08 -23.06 -11.38
N SER A 23 -8.15 -22.33 -12.48
CA SER A 23 -7.68 -20.95 -12.55
C SER A 23 -8.69 -20.07 -11.82
N GLY A 24 -8.22 -19.36 -10.79
CA GLY A 24 -8.92 -18.23 -10.17
C GLY A 24 -10.19 -18.57 -9.38
N GLU A 25 -10.06 -19.27 -8.26
CA GLU A 25 -11.17 -19.45 -7.31
C GLU A 25 -11.57 -18.06 -6.77
N SER A 26 -12.73 -17.55 -7.23
CA SER A 26 -13.26 -16.25 -6.80
C SER A 26 -13.49 -16.30 -5.28
N GLN A 27 -12.68 -15.58 -4.53
CA GLN A 27 -12.90 -15.38 -3.11
C GLN A 27 -13.89 -14.24 -2.93
N CYS A 28 -14.70 -14.32 -1.87
CA CYS A 28 -15.65 -13.27 -1.52
C CYS A 28 -15.35 -12.78 -0.11
N ALA A 29 -15.17 -11.48 0.04
CA ALA A 29 -15.03 -10.82 1.33
C ALA A 29 -16.40 -10.26 1.78
N ARG A 30 -16.71 -10.45 3.06
CA ARG A 30 -17.91 -9.83 3.65
C ARG A 30 -17.66 -8.34 3.81
N ARG A 31 -18.56 -7.52 3.28
CA ARG A 31 -18.51 -6.06 3.42
C ARG A 31 -19.50 -5.58 4.47
N CYS A 32 -19.04 -4.89 5.50
CA CYS A 32 -19.93 -4.22 6.44
C CYS A 32 -20.31 -2.81 5.95
N GLU A 33 -21.59 -2.44 6.00
CA GLU A 33 -22.04 -1.07 5.71
C GLU A 33 -22.20 -0.22 6.96
N ARG A 34 -22.45 -0.86 8.11
CA ARG A 34 -22.70 -0.16 9.37
C ARG A 34 -22.20 -0.96 10.55
N ARG A 35 -21.46 -0.30 11.44
CA ARG A 35 -20.89 -0.87 12.67
C ARG A 35 -21.44 -0.18 13.92
N THR A 36 -21.32 -0.86 15.06
CA THR A 36 -21.44 -0.22 16.37
C THR A 36 -20.26 0.74 16.60
N ASP A 37 -20.35 1.57 17.63
CA ASP A 37 -19.22 2.33 18.18
C ASP A 37 -18.01 1.44 18.53
N HIS A 38 -18.24 0.22 19.02
CA HIS A 38 -17.19 -0.76 19.30
C HIS A 38 -16.68 -1.56 18.07
N GLY A 39 -17.04 -1.14 16.85
CA GLY A 39 -16.53 -1.76 15.61
C GLY A 39 -17.23 -3.06 15.18
N LYS A 40 -18.25 -3.55 15.91
CA LYS A 40 -18.98 -4.76 15.52
C LYS A 40 -19.92 -4.45 14.34
N CYS A 41 -19.89 -5.29 13.30
CA CYS A 41 -20.81 -5.14 12.18
C CYS A 41 -22.28 -5.35 12.60
N LEU A 42 -23.14 -4.40 12.22
CA LEU A 42 -24.59 -4.42 12.43
C LEU A 42 -25.34 -4.76 11.15
N GLN A 43 -24.80 -4.33 10.01
CA GLN A 43 -25.41 -4.54 8.69
C GLN A 43 -24.33 -4.87 7.67
N TYR A 44 -24.44 -6.05 7.07
CA TYR A 44 -23.64 -6.46 5.94
C TYR A 44 -24.27 -5.99 4.63
N ALA A 45 -23.43 -5.58 3.69
CA ALA A 45 -23.77 -5.39 2.29
C ALA A 45 -23.79 -6.75 1.56
N GLU A 46 -23.97 -6.70 0.24
CA GLU A 46 -23.55 -7.80 -0.62
C GLU A 46 -22.04 -8.06 -0.48
N ASP A 47 -21.66 -9.34 -0.56
CA ASP A 47 -20.28 -9.76 -0.52
C ASP A 47 -19.50 -9.19 -1.72
N PHE A 48 -18.26 -8.80 -1.48
CA PHE A 48 -17.35 -8.29 -2.51
C PHE A 48 -16.50 -9.44 -3.04
N CYS A 49 -16.69 -9.82 -4.30
CA CYS A 49 -16.10 -11.04 -4.87
C CYS A 49 -15.12 -10.76 -6.01
N GLY A 50 -14.03 -11.51 -6.03
CA GLY A 50 -13.01 -11.50 -7.08
C GLY A 50 -11.69 -12.13 -6.60
N PRO A 51 -10.68 -12.25 -7.48
CA PRO A 51 -9.35 -12.70 -7.08
C PRO A 51 -8.78 -11.80 -5.98
N GLY A 52 -8.38 -12.40 -4.86
CA GLY A 52 -7.82 -11.68 -3.72
C GLY A 52 -8.75 -10.61 -3.13
N ALA A 53 -10.08 -10.76 -3.26
CA ALA A 53 -11.02 -9.81 -2.70
C ALA A 53 -10.85 -9.70 -1.17
N SER A 54 -10.66 -8.49 -0.67
CA SER A 54 -10.63 -8.18 0.75
C SER A 54 -11.44 -6.92 1.08
N CYS A 55 -11.79 -6.75 2.35
CA CYS A 55 -12.50 -5.58 2.86
C CYS A 55 -11.89 -5.18 4.21
N ALA A 56 -11.57 -3.91 4.35
CA ALA A 56 -10.96 -3.30 5.53
C ALA A 56 -11.97 -2.45 6.30
N GLU A 57 -11.90 -2.49 7.62
CA GLU A 57 -12.71 -1.62 8.46
C GLU A 57 -12.22 -0.17 8.36
N GLN A 58 -13.10 0.76 7.97
CA GLN A 58 -12.73 2.16 7.85
C GLN A 58 -13.15 2.95 9.09
N CYS A 59 -12.20 3.67 9.67
CA CYS A 59 -12.51 4.71 10.64
C CYS A 59 -12.64 6.08 9.96
N LEU A 60 -13.73 6.77 10.24
CA LEU A 60 -13.99 8.14 9.76
C LEU A 60 -13.46 9.18 10.74
N ASP A 61 -13.61 8.93 12.04
CA ASP A 61 -13.14 9.83 13.10
C ASP A 61 -12.53 9.04 14.27
N ARG A 62 -11.42 9.52 14.82
CA ARG A 62 -10.72 8.89 15.95
C ARG A 62 -10.55 9.84 17.13
N THR A 63 -10.37 9.26 18.32
CA THR A 63 -9.82 9.97 19.48
C THR A 63 -8.34 10.33 19.23
N ALA A 64 -7.80 11.23 20.06
CA ALA A 64 -6.36 11.49 20.08
C ALA A 64 -5.51 10.24 20.44
N SER A 65 -6.08 9.29 21.20
CA SER A 65 -5.43 7.99 21.47
C SER A 65 -5.48 7.02 20.29
N GLY A 66 -6.15 7.39 19.19
CA GLY A 66 -6.27 6.59 17.98
C GLY A 66 -7.43 5.59 17.98
N ALA A 67 -8.29 5.58 19.00
CA ALA A 67 -9.49 4.72 19.03
C ALA A 67 -10.54 5.26 18.05
N CYS A 68 -11.22 4.37 17.31
CA CYS A 68 -12.26 4.80 16.39
C CYS A 68 -13.53 5.23 17.13
N LEU A 69 -14.02 6.43 16.81
CA LEU A 69 -15.27 6.99 17.34
C LEU A 69 -16.43 6.79 16.37
N ARG A 70 -16.15 6.91 15.07
CA ARG A 70 -17.15 6.77 14.02
C ARG A 70 -16.60 5.88 12.91
N TRP A 71 -17.29 4.77 12.68
CA TRP A 71 -16.99 3.81 11.64
C TRP A 71 -17.70 4.15 10.34
N GLY A 72 -17.02 3.93 9.22
CA GLY A 72 -17.59 3.99 7.88
C GLY A 72 -17.98 2.61 7.36
N PRO A 73 -18.51 2.54 6.13
CA PRO A 73 -18.58 1.26 5.42
C PRO A 73 -17.17 0.73 5.17
N ASP A 74 -17.03 -0.59 5.14
CA ASP A 74 -15.76 -1.23 4.84
C ASP A 74 -15.29 -0.85 3.44
N GLN A 75 -13.98 -0.62 3.29
CA GLN A 75 -13.34 -0.33 2.02
C GLN A 75 -12.78 -1.63 1.45
N CYS A 76 -13.15 -1.96 0.21
CA CYS A 76 -12.79 -3.23 -0.39
C CYS A 76 -11.96 -3.02 -1.66
N SER A 77 -10.98 -3.89 -1.88
CA SER A 77 -10.19 -3.96 -3.10
C SER A 77 -10.06 -5.41 -3.57
N LEU A 78 -9.61 -5.53 -4.83
CA LEU A 78 -9.09 -6.77 -5.37
C LEU A 78 -7.56 -6.67 -5.35
N ASP A 79 -6.91 -7.77 -5.00
CA ASP A 79 -5.47 -7.89 -5.17
C ASP A 79 -5.16 -8.12 -6.66
N PRO A 80 -4.45 -7.19 -7.34
CA PRO A 80 -4.10 -7.35 -8.75
C PRO A 80 -3.17 -8.54 -8.99
N ASP A 81 -2.39 -8.97 -7.99
CA ASP A 81 -1.37 -10.02 -8.13
C ASP A 81 -1.93 -11.43 -7.83
N ALA A 82 -3.15 -11.52 -7.28
CA ALA A 82 -3.78 -12.78 -6.90
C ALA A 82 -4.15 -13.69 -8.10
N GLY A 83 -4.22 -13.14 -9.32
CA GLY A 83 -4.51 -13.90 -10.54
C GLY A 83 -3.30 -14.62 -11.15
N ASP A 84 -2.09 -14.12 -10.89
CA ASP A 84 -0.86 -14.53 -11.59
C ASP A 84 0.05 -15.45 -10.75
N SER A 85 -0.28 -15.67 -9.48
CA SER A 85 0.54 -16.43 -8.52
C SER A 85 0.47 -17.97 -8.67
N ALA A 86 0.07 -18.49 -9.83
CA ALA A 86 0.05 -19.93 -10.13
C ALA A 86 1.45 -20.49 -10.45
N THR A 87 2.45 -20.22 -9.62
CA THR A 87 3.74 -20.94 -9.64
C THR A 87 3.73 -22.01 -8.55
N PRO A 88 3.86 -23.31 -8.88
CA PRO A 88 3.69 -24.40 -7.91
C PRO A 88 4.86 -24.62 -6.95
N GLU A 89 5.89 -23.75 -6.92
CA GLU A 89 7.09 -23.98 -6.10
C GLU A 89 7.64 -22.65 -5.53
N ALA A 90 7.11 -22.19 -4.39
CA ALA A 90 7.82 -21.31 -3.48
C ALA A 90 7.26 -21.43 -2.06
N GLU A 91 8.08 -21.97 -1.17
CA GLU A 91 7.82 -22.05 0.26
C GLU A 91 7.90 -20.65 0.89
N SER A 92 6.77 -20.09 1.33
CA SER A 92 6.60 -19.25 2.53
C SER A 92 5.19 -18.65 2.55
N PRO A 93 4.39 -18.82 3.63
CA PRO A 93 3.22 -17.99 3.82
C PRO A 93 3.71 -16.61 4.26
N VAL A 94 4.03 -15.76 3.29
CA VAL A 94 3.98 -14.33 3.57
C VAL A 94 2.50 -14.07 3.80
N GLU A 95 2.10 -13.71 5.03
CA GLU A 95 0.81 -13.09 5.28
C GLU A 95 0.73 -11.86 4.37
N GLU A 96 0.20 -12.05 3.16
CA GLU A 96 -0.10 -10.96 2.27
C GLU A 96 -1.30 -10.26 2.90
N LYS A 97 -0.96 -9.24 3.67
CA LYS A 97 -1.87 -8.42 4.45
C LYS A 97 -2.82 -7.77 3.45
N GLY A 98 -4.01 -8.35 3.31
CA GLY A 98 -5.11 -7.78 2.53
C GLY A 98 -5.43 -6.36 2.97
N ASP A 99 -6.31 -5.71 2.21
CA ASP A 99 -6.65 -4.28 2.33
C ASP A 99 -6.55 -3.74 3.75
N GLU A 100 -5.69 -2.75 3.93
CA GLU A 100 -5.49 -2.08 5.21
C GLU A 100 -6.00 -0.65 5.09
N CYS A 101 -6.63 -0.16 6.15
CA CYS A 101 -6.89 1.26 6.32
C CYS A 101 -5.77 1.82 7.21
N ALA A 102 -4.92 2.67 6.65
CA ALA A 102 -3.87 3.38 7.35
C ALA A 102 -4.44 4.61 8.07
N ARG A 103 -4.02 4.79 9.33
CA ARG A 103 -4.39 5.97 10.14
C ARG A 103 -3.73 7.20 9.55
N ARG A 104 -4.53 8.20 9.17
CA ARG A 104 -4.04 9.47 8.65
C ARG A 104 -4.04 10.52 9.75
N CYS A 105 -2.86 11.01 10.13
CA CYS A 105 -2.75 12.15 11.02
C CYS A 105 -2.85 13.45 10.22
N VAL A 106 -3.62 14.41 10.72
CA VAL A 106 -3.84 15.71 10.06
C VAL A 106 -3.37 16.88 10.92
N ASP A 107 -2.96 16.62 12.16
CA ASP A 107 -2.38 17.62 13.04
C ASP A 107 -1.50 16.97 14.12
N ARG A 108 -0.36 17.60 14.45
CA ARG A 108 0.68 17.03 15.31
C ARG A 108 1.30 18.04 16.25
N THR A 109 1.86 17.54 17.35
CA THR A 109 2.77 18.32 18.19
C THR A 109 4.12 18.55 17.48
N PRO A 110 4.92 19.52 17.93
CA PRO A 110 6.29 19.70 17.44
C PRO A 110 7.22 18.48 17.65
N GLU A 111 6.89 17.58 18.58
CA GLU A 111 7.62 16.33 18.80
C GLU A 111 7.16 15.19 17.87
N GLY A 112 6.17 15.45 17.00
CA GLY A 112 5.65 14.49 16.01
C GLY A 112 4.51 13.61 16.53
N VAL A 113 3.95 13.88 17.71
CA VAL A 113 2.81 13.12 18.23
C VAL A 113 1.53 13.57 17.54
N CYS A 114 0.72 12.61 17.05
CA CYS A 114 -0.55 12.92 16.43
C CYS A 114 -1.58 13.46 17.44
N LEU A 115 -2.11 14.65 17.18
CA LEU A 115 -3.16 15.29 17.98
C LEU A 115 -4.54 15.03 17.40
N ARG A 116 -4.65 15.00 16.08
CA ARG A 116 -5.90 14.80 15.36
C ARG A 116 -5.70 13.89 14.18
N TYR A 117 -6.53 12.85 14.11
CA TYR A 117 -6.62 11.98 12.95
C TYR A 117 -7.73 12.46 12.02
N GLY A 118 -7.51 12.30 10.72
CA GLY A 118 -8.56 12.41 9.72
C GLY A 118 -9.21 11.04 9.48
N GLN A 119 -10.00 10.98 8.41
CA GLN A 119 -10.48 9.71 7.86
C GLN A 119 -9.28 8.83 7.47
N ASP A 120 -9.37 7.53 7.76
CA ASP A 120 -8.35 6.58 7.35
C ASP A 120 -8.22 6.52 5.82
N ALA A 121 -6.98 6.38 5.35
CA ALA A 121 -6.69 6.10 3.94
C ALA A 121 -6.71 4.57 3.73
N CYS A 122 -7.52 4.09 2.80
CA CYS A 122 -7.70 2.66 2.58
C CYS A 122 -7.34 2.30 1.14
N GLY A 123 -6.77 1.11 0.97
CA GLY A 123 -6.43 0.55 -0.34
C GLY A 123 -5.37 -0.55 -0.22
N VAL A 124 -5.04 -1.15 -1.37
CA VAL A 124 -4.03 -2.19 -1.44
C VAL A 124 -2.67 -1.63 -1.04
N LYS A 125 -2.04 -2.25 -0.04
CA LYS A 125 -0.68 -1.92 0.44
C LYS A 125 -0.51 -0.42 0.77
N VAL A 126 -1.59 0.24 1.24
CA VAL A 126 -1.57 1.66 1.59
C VAL A 126 -0.82 1.91 2.90
N SER A 127 0.01 2.94 2.93
CA SER A 127 0.59 3.49 4.16
C SER A 127 0.39 5.00 4.19
N CYS A 128 0.47 5.57 5.39
CA CYS A 128 0.50 7.02 5.57
C CYS A 128 1.88 7.42 6.09
N GLU A 129 2.53 8.35 5.41
CA GLU A 129 3.86 8.84 5.73
C GLU A 129 3.80 10.26 6.28
N LEU A 130 4.66 10.50 7.27
CA LEU A 130 4.81 11.79 7.87
C LEU A 130 5.44 12.76 6.86
N ARG A 131 4.77 13.89 6.63
CA ARG A 131 5.27 14.99 5.82
C ARG A 131 5.73 16.14 6.70
N CYS A 132 6.99 16.51 6.57
CA CYS A 132 7.51 17.71 7.20
C CYS A 132 7.56 18.88 6.21
N GLN A 133 7.15 20.05 6.67
CA GLN A 133 7.14 21.27 5.86
C GLN A 133 8.36 22.15 6.09
N ASP A 134 8.88 22.17 7.33
CA ASP A 134 10.06 22.97 7.70
C ASP A 134 10.94 22.22 8.70
N ARG A 135 12.26 22.41 8.61
CA ARG A 135 13.25 21.76 9.49
C ARG A 135 14.28 22.71 10.06
N THR A 136 14.90 22.31 11.16
CA THR A 136 16.15 22.90 11.64
C THR A 136 17.30 22.61 10.66
N PRO A 137 18.42 23.35 10.73
CA PRO A 137 19.63 23.03 9.96
C PRO A 137 20.22 21.63 10.23
N GLU A 138 19.85 21.00 11.36
CA GLU A 138 20.22 19.62 11.72
C GLU A 138 19.30 18.57 11.07
N GLY A 139 18.19 18.99 10.44
CA GLY A 139 17.23 18.10 9.79
C GLY A 139 16.06 17.67 10.68
N VAL A 140 15.92 18.25 11.88
CA VAL A 140 14.79 17.98 12.77
C VAL A 140 13.56 18.73 12.26
N CYS A 141 12.42 18.05 12.16
CA CYS A 141 11.18 18.70 11.72
C CYS A 141 10.68 19.71 12.76
N LEU A 142 10.36 20.91 12.31
CA LEU A 142 9.78 21.98 13.13
C LEU A 142 8.29 22.13 12.90
N ARG A 143 7.84 21.83 11.68
CA ARG A 143 6.44 21.98 11.28
C ARG A 143 6.02 20.81 10.42
N TYR A 144 5.09 20.03 10.95
CA TYR A 144 4.50 18.90 10.25
C TYR A 144 3.32 19.36 9.40
N GLY A 145 3.12 18.69 8.27
CA GLY A 145 1.88 18.73 7.52
C GLY A 145 0.94 17.60 7.94
N GLU A 146 -0.20 17.54 7.26
CA GLU A 146 -0.99 16.32 7.22
C GLU A 146 -0.14 15.19 6.62
N ASP A 147 -0.44 13.96 7.04
CA ASP A 147 0.10 12.78 6.39
C ASP A 147 -0.33 12.72 4.94
N GLU A 148 0.64 12.35 4.11
CA GLU A 148 0.39 11.86 2.77
C GLU A 148 0.11 10.36 2.90
N CYS A 149 -0.82 9.83 2.10
CA CYS A 149 -1.12 8.40 2.11
C CYS A 149 -1.19 7.85 0.69
N GLY A 150 -0.69 6.64 0.50
CA GLY A 150 -0.65 5.99 -0.80
C GLY A 150 0.03 4.63 -0.75
N THR A 151 -0.02 3.91 -1.87
CA THR A 151 0.70 2.66 -2.06
C THR A 151 2.18 2.97 -2.32
N GLU A 152 3.08 2.25 -1.65
CA GLU A 152 4.54 2.46 -1.74
C GLU A 152 5.00 3.91 -1.45
N LEU A 153 4.21 4.63 -0.65
CA LEU A 153 4.47 6.03 -0.36
C LEU A 153 5.76 6.19 0.44
N ARG A 154 6.55 7.19 0.05
CA ARG A 154 7.67 7.71 0.84
C ARG A 154 7.67 9.22 0.82
N CYS A 155 8.19 9.83 1.89
CA CYS A 155 8.49 11.26 1.94
C CYS A 155 10.00 11.46 2.06
N ALA A 156 10.62 12.05 1.04
CA ALA A 156 12.05 12.33 0.98
C ALA A 156 12.35 13.77 1.42
N GLN A 157 13.38 13.91 2.25
CA GLN A 157 13.86 15.21 2.72
C GLN A 157 14.53 15.96 1.58
N GLN A 158 14.04 17.16 1.27
CA GLN A 158 14.63 18.02 0.24
C GLN A 158 15.58 19.05 0.83
N CYS A 159 16.84 19.03 0.40
CA CYS A 159 17.75 20.14 0.67
C CYS A 159 17.72 21.18 -0.44
N LEU A 160 17.41 22.43 -0.11
CA LEU A 160 17.38 23.55 -1.05
C LEU A 160 18.72 24.28 -1.16
N GLU A 161 19.57 24.15 -0.15
CA GLU A 161 20.87 24.79 -0.11
C GLU A 161 21.86 24.01 0.74
N ARG A 162 23.06 23.79 0.20
CA ARG A 162 24.13 23.03 0.85
C ARG A 162 25.38 23.89 1.06
N SER A 163 26.07 23.65 2.17
CA SER A 163 27.40 24.19 2.41
C SER A 163 28.44 23.56 1.47
N GLY A 164 29.66 24.12 1.45
CA GLY A 164 30.77 23.60 0.63
C GLY A 164 31.15 22.14 0.92
N ASN A 165 30.92 21.64 2.15
CA ASN A 165 31.15 20.24 2.52
C ASN A 165 29.92 19.32 2.28
N GLY A 166 28.86 19.84 1.67
CA GLY A 166 27.67 19.05 1.30
C GLY A 166 26.70 18.77 2.44
N ARG A 167 26.83 19.45 3.59
CA ARG A 167 25.80 19.49 4.64
C ARG A 167 24.64 20.36 4.17
N CYS A 168 23.40 19.98 4.51
CA CYS A 168 22.26 20.83 4.22
C CYS A 168 22.23 22.04 5.16
N MET A 169 22.04 23.23 4.60
CA MET A 169 21.91 24.49 5.34
C MET A 169 20.48 24.99 5.36
N ARG A 170 19.72 24.72 4.30
CA ARG A 170 18.31 25.07 4.19
C ARG A 170 17.51 23.92 3.61
N TRP A 171 16.59 23.42 4.42
CA TRP A 171 15.65 22.37 4.02
C TRP A 171 14.42 22.99 3.36
N GLY A 172 13.82 22.24 2.45
CA GLY A 172 12.46 22.48 1.96
C GLY A 172 11.45 21.58 2.66
N ALA A 173 10.20 21.70 2.22
CA ALA A 173 9.19 20.70 2.51
C ALA A 173 9.58 19.35 1.89
N ASP A 174 9.10 18.26 2.50
CA ASP A 174 9.31 16.93 1.94
C ASP A 174 8.65 16.77 0.59
N VAL A 175 9.33 16.03 -0.27
CA VAL A 175 8.79 15.53 -1.54
C VAL A 175 8.23 14.15 -1.25
N CYS A 176 6.91 14.00 -1.38
CA CYS A 176 6.22 12.76 -1.12
C CYS A 176 5.60 12.21 -2.40
N GLY A 177 5.59 10.89 -2.53
CA GLY A 177 4.99 10.15 -3.64
C GLY A 177 5.49 8.72 -3.67
N ALA A 178 5.09 7.96 -4.67
CA ALA A 178 5.58 6.59 -4.83
C ALA A 178 7.09 6.65 -5.05
N ASN A 179 7.83 5.87 -4.26
CA ASN A 179 9.28 5.77 -4.36
C ASN A 179 10.03 7.12 -4.32
N ALA A 180 9.49 8.12 -3.61
CA ALA A 180 10.08 9.44 -3.58
C ALA A 180 11.53 9.42 -3.07
N THR A 181 12.45 10.06 -3.80
CA THR A 181 13.85 10.21 -3.41
C THR A 181 14.36 11.61 -3.69
N CYS A 182 15.34 12.05 -2.90
CA CYS A 182 16.10 13.29 -3.13
C CYS A 182 17.59 12.96 -3.12
N GLN A 183 18.30 13.39 -4.17
CA GLN A 183 19.72 13.12 -4.34
C GLN A 183 20.54 14.40 -4.33
N LYS A 184 21.72 14.35 -3.68
CA LYS A 184 22.65 15.47 -3.67
C LYS A 184 23.16 15.76 -5.06
N LYS A 185 23.02 17.00 -5.51
CA LYS A 185 23.55 17.43 -6.80
C LYS A 185 24.88 18.15 -6.62
N CYS A 186 25.91 17.66 -7.30
CA CYS A 186 27.17 18.35 -7.42
C CYS A 186 27.18 19.20 -8.70
N GLY A 187 27.30 20.51 -8.56
CA GLY A 187 27.38 21.44 -9.69
C GLY A 187 28.76 21.43 -10.34
N ASP A 188 29.82 21.52 -9.52
CA ASP A 188 31.21 21.56 -10.01
C ASP A 188 32.08 20.57 -9.25
N ARG A 189 32.97 19.88 -9.97
CA ARG A 189 33.94 18.93 -9.40
C ARG A 189 35.39 19.40 -9.57
N THR A 190 36.26 18.97 -8.66
CA THR A 190 37.72 19.08 -8.83
C THR A 190 38.19 18.08 -9.90
N PRO A 191 39.41 18.24 -10.45
CA PRO A 191 39.98 17.25 -11.38
C PRO A 191 40.11 15.83 -10.81
N ARG A 192 40.07 15.67 -9.47
CA ARG A 192 40.09 14.37 -8.79
C ARG A 192 38.69 13.79 -8.55
N GLY A 193 37.64 14.47 -9.03
CA GLY A 193 36.24 14.03 -8.90
C GLY A 193 35.54 14.45 -7.61
N GLU A 194 36.20 15.16 -6.70
CA GLU A 194 35.59 15.66 -5.46
C GLU A 194 34.61 16.79 -5.78
N CYS A 195 33.50 16.88 -5.04
CA CYS A 195 32.55 17.97 -5.25
C CYS A 195 33.07 19.28 -4.64
N LYS A 196 33.16 20.33 -5.46
CA LYS A 196 33.60 21.67 -5.05
C LYS A 196 32.41 22.57 -4.71
N ARG A 197 31.30 22.42 -5.44
CA ARG A 197 30.08 23.21 -5.25
C ARG A 197 28.86 22.29 -5.28
N TRP A 198 28.12 22.30 -4.19
CA TRP A 198 26.86 21.59 -4.07
C TRP A 198 25.71 22.51 -4.49
N GLU A 199 24.71 21.94 -5.14
CA GLU A 199 23.47 22.61 -5.51
C GLU A 199 22.31 22.08 -4.65
N ALA A 200 21.10 22.61 -4.88
CA ALA A 200 19.89 22.03 -4.35
C ALA A 200 19.77 20.56 -4.78
N ASP A 201 19.12 19.76 -3.94
CA ASP A 201 18.86 18.36 -4.26
C ASP A 201 17.92 18.23 -5.46
N VAL A 202 18.13 17.19 -6.24
CA VAL A 202 17.20 16.77 -7.29
C VAL A 202 16.31 15.71 -6.69
N CYS A 203 15.01 15.97 -6.68
CA CYS A 203 14.02 15.04 -6.15
C CYS A 203 13.16 14.48 -7.29
N SER A 204 12.72 13.25 -7.13
CA SER A 204 11.77 12.57 -8.01
C SER A 204 10.76 11.79 -7.19
N SER A 205 9.56 11.66 -7.71
CA SER A 205 8.48 10.81 -7.23
C SER A 205 7.67 10.32 -8.42
N GLU A 206 7.13 9.12 -8.32
CA GLU A 206 6.17 8.57 -9.28
C GLU A 206 4.73 8.89 -8.89
#